data_AF-A0A7Y8M8S7-F1
#
_entry.id   AF-A0A7Y8M8S7-F1
#
_cell.length_a   1.000
_cell.length_b   1.000
_cell.length_c   1.000
_cell.angle_alpha   90.00
_cell.angle_beta   90.00
_cell.angle_gamma   90.00
#
_symmetry.space_group_name_H-M   'P 1'
#
loop_
_entity.id
_entity.type
_entity.pdbx_description
1 polymer ?
#
loop_
_entity_poly.entity_id
_entity_poly.type
_entity_poly.pdbx_seq_one_letter_code
_entity_poly.pdbx_strand_id
1 'polypeptide(L)'
;METQSHGGAVHDFNMANYTNTDPLPRDQTPSFRLHEPTQMLSYIDPITGREIEDLSGHPYIVDGNITMYFESEETRQAYLDTPIDHPFHLVDNPTDEGYDEG
;
A
#
# COMPACT_ATOMS: atom_id res chain seq x y z
N MET A 1 -20.88 38.25 -56.34
CA MET A 1 -19.50 37.73 -56.22
C MET A 1 -19.13 37.81 -54.76
N GLU A 2 -18.65 36.84 -54.02
CA GLU A 2 -18.50 35.39 -54.10
C GLU A 2 -18.24 34.96 -52.64
N THR A 3 -18.75 33.80 -52.26
CA THR A 3 -18.84 33.27 -50.89
C THR A 3 -17.51 32.75 -50.37
N GLN A 4 -17.19 32.95 -49.08
CA GLN A 4 -16.31 32.03 -48.34
C GLN A 4 -16.85 31.80 -46.92
N SER A 5 -17.78 30.84 -46.84
CA SER A 5 -18.22 30.21 -45.58
C SER A 5 -17.06 29.39 -45.03
N HIS A 6 -16.60 29.71 -43.82
CA HIS A 6 -15.52 28.99 -43.15
C HIS A 6 -16.01 27.59 -42.79
N GLY A 7 -15.43 26.57 -43.43
CA GLY A 7 -15.72 25.17 -43.17
C GLY A 7 -15.39 24.78 -41.73
N GLY A 8 -16.41 24.46 -40.95
CA GLY A 8 -16.24 23.79 -39.67
C GLY A 8 -15.73 22.37 -39.91
N ALA A 9 -14.59 22.03 -39.31
CA ALA A 9 -14.09 20.67 -39.32
C ALA A 9 -15.12 19.76 -38.64
N VAL A 10 -15.74 18.88 -39.42
CA VAL A 10 -16.62 17.84 -38.91
C VAL A 10 -15.71 16.80 -38.26
N HIS A 11 -15.68 16.75 -36.94
CA HIS A 11 -14.96 15.70 -36.23
C HIS A 11 -15.82 14.43 -36.29
N ASP A 12 -15.43 13.49 -37.15
CA ASP A 12 -16.03 12.15 -37.22
C ASP A 12 -15.66 11.33 -35.97
N PHE A 13 -16.49 11.44 -34.93
CA PHE A 13 -16.35 10.68 -33.68
C PHE A 13 -16.46 9.16 -33.87
N ASN A 14 -16.89 8.68 -35.04
CA ASN A 14 -17.06 7.25 -35.35
C ASN A 14 -15.71 6.51 -35.58
N MET A 15 -14.61 7.23 -35.82
CA MET A 15 -13.27 6.65 -35.96
C MET A 15 -12.55 6.41 -34.63
N ALA A 16 -13.09 6.86 -33.50
CA ALA A 16 -12.52 6.65 -32.16
C ALA A 16 -12.91 5.28 -31.57
N ASN A 17 -13.08 4.26 -32.42
CA ASN A 17 -13.28 2.90 -31.97
C ASN A 17 -11.94 2.42 -31.38
N TYR A 18 -11.81 2.58 -30.06
CA TYR A 18 -10.73 2.10 -29.20
C TYR A 18 -10.62 0.58 -29.39
N THR A 19 -9.94 0.17 -30.45
CA THR A 19 -9.71 -1.23 -30.77
C THR A 19 -8.61 -1.70 -29.84
N ASN A 20 -9.04 -2.42 -28.80
CA ASN A 20 -8.28 -3.43 -28.07
C ASN A 20 -6.77 -3.16 -28.02
N THR A 21 -6.35 -2.28 -27.11
CA THR A 21 -4.93 -2.12 -26.80
C THR A 21 -4.49 -3.36 -26.04
N ASP A 22 -3.61 -4.14 -26.68
CA ASP A 22 -2.77 -5.14 -26.03
C ASP A 22 -2.35 -4.66 -24.63
N PRO A 23 -2.52 -5.49 -23.58
CA PRO A 23 -2.20 -5.08 -22.22
C PRO A 23 -0.73 -4.67 -22.16
N LEU A 24 -0.51 -3.41 -21.75
CA LEU A 24 0.83 -2.87 -21.62
C LEU A 24 1.68 -3.81 -20.73
N PRO A 25 2.99 -3.94 -20.97
CA PRO A 25 3.86 -4.82 -20.16
C PRO A 25 3.76 -4.60 -18.65
N ARG A 26 3.40 -3.38 -18.20
CA ARG A 26 3.17 -3.04 -16.79
C ARG A 26 1.93 -3.71 -16.18
N ASP A 27 0.94 -4.06 -17.00
CA ASP A 27 -0.33 -4.67 -16.60
C ASP A 27 -0.22 -6.20 -16.56
N GLN A 28 0.90 -6.78 -17.03
CA GLN A 28 1.13 -8.22 -17.06
C GLN A 28 1.53 -8.80 -15.71
N THR A 29 2.05 -7.98 -14.80
CA THR A 29 2.44 -8.41 -13.45
C THR A 29 1.97 -7.41 -12.41
N PRO A 30 1.40 -7.87 -11.28
CA PRO A 30 1.11 -6.98 -10.18
C PRO A 30 2.38 -6.26 -9.73
N SER A 31 2.23 -5.01 -9.29
CA SER A 31 3.38 -4.21 -8.86
C SER A 31 3.98 -4.79 -7.60
N PHE A 32 5.17 -5.40 -7.68
CA PHE A 32 5.91 -5.95 -6.53
C PHE A 32 6.04 -4.96 -5.37
N ARG A 33 6.21 -3.67 -5.67
CA ARG A 33 6.29 -2.60 -4.66
C ARG A 33 5.04 -2.43 -3.79
N LEU A 34 3.88 -2.88 -4.27
CA LEU A 34 2.62 -2.82 -3.51
C LEU A 34 2.45 -4.05 -2.61
N HIS A 35 2.95 -5.22 -3.05
CA HIS A 35 2.74 -6.49 -2.35
C HIS A 35 3.89 -6.86 -1.42
N GLU A 36 5.07 -6.25 -1.58
CA GLU A 36 6.26 -6.51 -0.76
C GLU A 36 7.00 -5.21 -0.42
N PRO A 37 6.40 -4.32 0.41
CA PRO A 37 7.10 -3.13 0.86
C PRO A 37 8.34 -3.55 1.68
N THR A 38 9.51 -3.11 1.22
CA THR A 38 10.81 -3.45 1.82
C THR A 38 10.95 -2.96 3.27
N GLN A 39 10.24 -1.89 3.62
CA GLN A 39 10.21 -1.33 4.97
C GLN A 39 8.88 -0.60 5.21
N MET A 40 8.25 -0.84 6.35
CA MET A 40 7.10 -0.11 6.85
C MET A 40 7.55 0.78 8.02
N LEU A 41 7.15 2.04 8.01
CA LEU A 41 7.41 2.98 9.10
C LEU A 41 6.10 3.29 9.80
N SER A 42 6.05 3.09 11.12
CA SER A 42 4.93 3.52 11.95
C SER A 42 5.33 4.74 12.76
N TYR A 43 4.69 5.87 12.48
CA TYR A 43 4.85 7.14 13.18
C TYR A 43 3.80 7.31 14.30
N ILE A 44 2.97 6.30 14.54
CA ILE A 44 1.97 6.31 15.61
C ILE A 44 2.54 5.55 16.80
N ASP A 45 2.60 6.19 17.97
CA ASP A 45 2.99 5.55 19.21
C ASP A 45 1.93 4.48 19.58
N PRO A 46 2.31 3.20 19.69
CA PRO A 46 1.36 2.10 19.84
C PRO A 46 0.72 2.04 21.24
N ILE A 47 1.24 2.78 22.22
CA ILE A 47 0.68 2.83 23.59
C ILE A 47 -0.33 3.96 23.74
N THR A 48 -0.02 5.12 23.18
CA THR A 48 -0.84 6.34 23.33
C THR A 48 -1.77 6.57 22.15
N GLY A 49 -1.48 5.97 20.98
CA GLY A 49 -2.21 6.16 19.73
C GLY A 49 -1.98 7.52 19.08
N ARG A 50 -0.96 8.26 19.52
CA ARG A 50 -0.65 9.60 19.01
C ARG A 50 0.33 9.53 17.85
N GLU A 51 0.11 10.41 16.88
CA GLU A 51 1.02 10.62 15.77
C GLU A 51 2.23 11.45 16.22
N ILE A 52 3.42 11.00 15.84
CA ILE A 52 4.71 11.64 16.10
C ILE A 52 5.12 12.39 14.83
N GLU A 53 5.09 13.73 14.89
CA GLU A 53 5.38 14.58 13.72
C GLU A 53 6.87 14.64 13.38
N ASP A 54 7.76 14.64 14.38
CA ASP A 54 9.21 14.61 14.21
C ASP A 54 9.78 13.29 14.74
N LEU A 55 10.41 12.49 13.88
CA LEU A 55 10.95 11.19 14.26
C LEU A 55 12.41 11.29 14.77
N SER A 56 13.00 12.49 14.74
CA SER A 56 14.42 12.68 14.98
C SER A 56 14.71 12.66 16.48
N GLY A 57 15.43 11.63 16.94
CA GLY A 57 15.75 11.47 18.36
C GLY A 57 14.66 10.81 19.20
N HIS A 58 13.54 10.43 18.58
CA HIS A 58 12.52 9.62 19.25
C HIS A 58 12.97 8.16 19.40
N PRO A 59 12.65 7.52 20.53
CA PRO A 59 12.92 6.10 20.70
C PRO A 59 12.13 5.28 19.68
N TYR A 60 12.73 4.21 19.19
CA TYR A 60 12.10 3.30 18.23
C TYR A 60 12.49 1.84 18.50
N ILE A 61 11.70 0.93 17.95
CA ILE A 61 12.03 -0.50 17.85
C ILE A 61 11.94 -0.93 16.39
N VAL A 62 12.72 -1.95 16.04
CA VAL A 62 12.68 -2.59 14.72
C VAL A 62 12.19 -4.01 14.92
N ASP A 63 11.05 -4.34 14.31
CA ASP A 63 10.46 -5.67 14.30
C ASP A 63 10.28 -6.12 12.84
N GLY A 64 11.15 -7.03 12.40
CA GLY A 64 11.16 -7.49 11.02
C GLY A 64 11.35 -6.35 10.01
N ASN A 65 10.32 -6.11 9.18
CA ASN A 65 10.29 -5.03 8.19
C ASN A 65 9.59 -3.75 8.70
N ILE A 66 9.15 -3.70 9.96
CA ILE A 66 8.45 -2.57 10.55
C ILE A 66 9.37 -1.86 11.55
N THR A 67 9.55 -0.55 11.39
CA THR A 67 10.13 0.31 12.43
C THR A 67 9.02 1.10 13.10
N MET A 68 8.89 0.96 14.42
CA MET A 68 7.85 1.62 15.23
C MET A 68 8.49 2.69 16.11
N TYR A 69 8.02 3.92 16.01
CA TYR A 69 8.47 5.04 16.82
C TYR A 69 7.57 5.25 18.04
N PHE A 70 8.17 5.80 19.10
CA PHE A 70 7.52 6.07 20.38
C PHE A 70 7.66 7.54 20.78
N GLU A 71 6.64 8.07 21.45
CA GLU A 71 6.65 9.44 21.96
C GLU A 71 7.76 9.62 23.01
N SER A 72 8.02 8.58 23.83
CA SER A 72 9.00 8.63 24.92
C SER A 72 9.56 7.24 25.27
N GLU A 73 10.64 7.19 26.06
CA GLU A 73 11.22 5.91 26.51
C GLU A 73 10.25 5.15 27.43
N GLU A 74 9.40 5.86 28.16
CA GLU A 74 8.37 5.29 29.03
C GLU A 74 7.33 4.49 28.22
N THR A 75 6.85 5.03 27.10
CA THR A 75 5.88 4.33 26.24
C THR A 75 6.52 3.16 25.50
N ARG A 76 7.77 3.30 25.08
CA ARG A 76 8.56 2.17 24.56
C ARG A 76 8.69 1.04 25.57
N GLN A 77 9.02 1.36 26.82
CA GLN A 77 9.20 0.34 27.85
C GLN A 77 7.87 -0.33 28.23
N ALA A 78 6.77 0.44 28.29
CA ALA A 78 5.43 -0.11 28.51
C ALA A 78 5.00 -1.06 27.39
N TYR A 79 5.37 -0.76 26.14
CA TYR A 79 5.12 -1.67 25.01
C TYR A 79 5.91 -2.97 25.14
N LEU A 80 7.17 -2.92 25.53
CA LEU A 80 8.00 -4.11 25.75
C LEU A 80 7.56 -4.95 26.96
N ASP A 81 7.00 -4.30 27.99
CA ASP A 81 6.46 -4.95 29.19
C ASP A 81 5.09 -5.58 28.94
N THR A 82 4.37 -5.10 27.91
CA THR A 82 3.05 -5.64 27.56
C THR A 82 3.23 -7.11 27.20
N PRO A 83 2.64 -8.04 27.98
CA PRO A 83 2.73 -9.45 27.66
C PRO A 83 2.06 -9.66 26.31
N ILE A 84 2.81 -10.24 25.38
CA ILE A 84 2.25 -10.81 24.16
C ILE A 84 1.38 -12.00 24.55
N ASP A 85 0.13 -11.70 24.91
CA ASP A 85 -0.93 -12.69 24.97
C ASP A 85 -1.20 -13.11 23.52
N HIS A 86 -0.43 -14.07 23.04
CA HIS A 86 -0.79 -14.83 21.86
C HIS A 86 -1.42 -16.14 22.36
N PRO A 87 -2.74 -16.17 22.63
CA PRO A 87 -3.40 -17.34 23.21
C PRO A 87 -3.45 -18.53 22.24
N PHE A 88 -2.89 -18.40 21.04
CA PHE A 88 -2.86 -19.44 20.03
C PHE A 88 -1.42 -19.72 19.61
N HIS A 89 -0.94 -20.93 19.90
CA HIS A 89 0.02 -21.57 18.99
C HIS A 89 -0.65 -21.54 17.62
N LEU A 90 -0.08 -20.82 16.65
CA LEU A 90 -0.47 -20.98 15.26
C LEU A 90 -0.26 -22.46 14.96
N VAL A 91 -1.36 -23.21 14.88
CA VAL A 91 -1.34 -24.58 14.39
C VAL A 91 -0.81 -24.46 12.98
N ASP A 92 0.24 -25.20 12.61
CA ASP A 92 0.65 -25.34 11.22
C ASP A 92 -0.61 -25.54 10.40
N ASN A 93 -0.92 -24.62 9.48
CA ASN A 93 -2.06 -24.75 8.59
C ASN A 93 -1.85 -26.06 7.82
N PRO A 94 -2.59 -27.14 8.12
CA PRO A 94 -2.29 -28.44 7.54
C PRO A 94 -2.72 -28.53 6.07
N THR A 95 -3.37 -27.48 5.57
CA THR A 95 -3.89 -27.35 4.21
C THR A 95 -3.12 -26.27 3.45
N ASP A 96 -1.99 -26.68 2.85
CA ASP A 96 -1.35 -26.03 1.68
C ASP A 96 -2.24 -26.16 0.41
N GLU A 97 -3.56 -26.11 0.57
CA GLU A 97 -4.53 -26.31 -0.51
C GLU A 97 -5.60 -25.24 -0.42
N GLY A 98 -5.21 -24.01 -0.74
CA GLY A 98 -6.14 -23.02 -1.25
C GLY A 98 -6.68 -23.51 -2.59
N TYR A 99 -7.76 -24.28 -2.56
CA TYR A 99 -8.51 -24.58 -3.77
C TYR A 99 -9.09 -23.27 -4.31
N ASP A 100 -8.56 -22.84 -5.45
CA ASP A 100 -9.18 -21.86 -6.33
C ASP A 100 -10.40 -22.54 -6.98
N GLU A 101 -11.58 -22.34 -6.39
CA GLU A 101 -12.84 -22.72 -7.03
C GLU A 101 -13.25 -21.64 -8.03
N GLY A 102 -12.77 -21.79 -9.27
CA GLY A 102 -13.52 -21.62 -10.52
C GLY A 102 -14.09 -20.24 -10.88
#